data_AF-A0A7V9B002-F1
#
_entry.id   AF-A0A7V9B002-F1
#
_cell.length_a   1.000
_cell.length_b   1.000
_cell.length_c   1.000
_cell.angle_alpha   90.00
_cell.angle_beta   90.00
_cell.angle_gamma   90.00
#
_symmetry.space_group_name_H-M   'P 1'
#
loop_
_entity.id
_entity.type
_entity.pdbx_description
1 polymer ?
#
loop_
_entity_poly.entity_id
_entity_poly.type
_entity_poly.pdbx_seq_one_letter_code
_entity_poly.pdbx_strand_id
1 'polypeptide(L)'
;MQRNKRPARFDVTGDGKGLTGRSGAAAVRELADRIGLTAALSAAASPSCPAGVVHDSGGVLRDLVVTLVDGGDDFSAIEVLRSQANLLGEVASDSTAWRRVADLAGDELSVTRIG
;
A
#
# COMPACT_ATOMS: atom_id res chain seq x y z
N MET A 1 -10.69 -13.39 2.83
CA MET A 1 -10.35 -12.25 3.70
C MET A 1 -8.94 -12.46 4.23
N GLN A 2 -7.92 -11.93 3.53
CA GLN A 2 -6.55 -11.89 4.04
C GLN A 2 -6.52 -10.84 5.16
N ARG A 3 -6.36 -11.28 6.41
CA ARG A 3 -6.23 -10.37 7.55
C ARG A 3 -4.89 -9.65 7.42
N ASN A 4 -4.87 -8.32 7.27
CA ASN A 4 -3.63 -7.53 7.29
C ASN A 4 -2.83 -7.92 8.54
N LYS A 5 -1.70 -8.62 8.34
CA LYS A 5 -0.78 -8.93 9.44
C LYS A 5 -0.28 -7.58 9.95
N ARG A 6 -0.26 -7.40 11.28
CA ARG A 6 0.45 -6.27 11.89
C ARG A 6 1.86 -6.23 11.27
N PRO A 7 2.33 -5.07 10.78
CA PRO A 7 3.64 -5.00 10.16
C PRO A 7 4.67 -5.54 11.15
N ALA A 8 5.61 -6.35 10.64
CA ALA A 8 6.70 -6.84 11.46
C ALA A 8 7.43 -5.63 12.03
N ARG A 9 7.55 -5.56 13.36
CA ARG A 9 8.30 -4.51 14.03
C ARG A 9 9.76 -4.68 13.62
N PHE A 10 10.32 -3.68 12.96
CA PHE A 10 11.74 -3.62 12.65
C PHE A 10 12.43 -2.66 13.64
N ASP A 11 13.70 -2.92 13.91
CA ASP A 11 14.55 -2.07 14.74
C ASP A 11 15.65 -1.48 13.86
N VAL A 12 16.08 -0.26 14.16
CA VAL A 12 17.13 0.43 13.41
C VAL A 12 18.43 0.26 14.18
N THR A 13 19.32 -0.59 13.65
CA THR A 13 20.63 -0.90 14.26
C THR A 13 21.78 -0.32 13.44
N GLY A 14 22.90 -0.03 14.11
CA GLY A 14 24.14 0.44 13.48
C GLY A 14 25.12 -0.67 13.11
N ASP A 15 24.69 -1.94 13.07
CA ASP A 15 25.55 -3.12 12.93
C ASP A 15 25.87 -3.49 11.47
N GLY A 16 25.39 -2.70 10.50
CA GLY A 16 25.69 -2.86 9.08
C GLY A 16 24.96 -4.02 8.39
N LYS A 17 24.03 -4.70 9.08
CA LYS A 17 23.23 -5.80 8.51
C LYS A 17 21.85 -5.30 8.10
N GLY A 18 21.32 -5.84 7.00
CA GLY A 18 19.96 -5.49 6.55
C GLY A 18 19.78 -4.03 6.15
N LEU A 19 20.83 -3.40 5.63
CA LEU A 19 20.82 -1.99 5.22
C LEU A 19 19.69 -1.71 4.22
N THR A 20 18.93 -0.65 4.49
CA THR A 20 17.89 -0.15 3.58
C THR A 20 17.88 1.37 3.58
N GLY A 21 17.79 1.97 2.39
CA GLY A 21 17.55 3.41 2.25
C GLY A 21 16.08 3.79 2.43
N ARG A 22 15.18 2.82 2.66
CA ARG A 22 13.72 3.00 2.58
C ARG A 22 12.99 2.79 3.90
N SER A 23 13.68 2.93 5.03
CA SER A 23 13.06 2.89 6.37
C SER A 23 11.97 3.96 6.55
N GLY A 24 12.12 5.12 5.89
CA GLY A 24 11.11 6.18 5.87
C GLY A 24 9.78 5.73 5.25
N ALA A 25 9.81 4.97 4.14
CA ALA A 25 8.61 4.43 3.52
C ALA A 25 7.86 3.48 4.47
N ALA A 26 8.58 2.69 5.26
CA ALA A 26 7.99 1.83 6.27
C ALA A 26 7.33 2.61 7.41
N ALA A 27 7.95 3.72 7.86
CA ALA A 27 7.37 4.61 8.87
C ALA A 27 6.09 5.30 8.35
N VAL A 28 6.08 5.77 7.10
CA VAL A 28 4.90 6.38 6.46
C VAL A 28 3.77 5.35 6.30
N ARG A 29 4.11 4.12 5.89
CA ARG A 29 3.15 3.02 5.81
C ARG A 29 2.51 2.70 7.16
N GLU A 30 3.32 2.64 8.22
CA GLU A 30 2.82 2.45 9.57
C GLU A 30 1.94 3.62 10.04
N LEU A 31 2.33 4.86 9.74
CA LEU A 31 1.54 6.04 10.05
C LEU A 31 0.16 5.95 9.38
N ALA A 32 0.10 5.62 8.09
CA ALA A 32 -1.14 5.43 7.34
C ALA A 32 -2.07 4.39 8.00
N ASP A 33 -1.51 3.26 8.45
CA ASP A 33 -2.28 2.24 9.16
C ASP A 33 -2.77 2.76 10.53
N ARG A 34 -1.93 3.48 11.28
CA ARG A 34 -2.27 4.02 12.61
C ARG A 34 -3.34 5.11 12.58
N ILE A 35 -3.36 5.95 11.54
CA ILE A 35 -4.40 6.97 11.36
C ILE A 35 -5.68 6.42 10.71
N GLY A 36 -5.70 5.13 10.37
CA GLY A 36 -6.86 4.47 9.77
C GLY A 36 -7.02 4.69 8.28
N LEU A 37 -6.04 5.27 7.58
CA LEU A 37 -6.10 5.55 6.15
C LEU A 37 -6.35 4.27 5.35
N THR A 38 -5.61 3.20 5.62
CA THR A 38 -5.76 1.92 4.92
C THR A 38 -7.17 1.35 5.09
N ALA A 39 -7.74 1.42 6.29
CA ALA A 39 -9.09 0.93 6.55
C ALA A 39 -10.16 1.78 5.82
N ALA A 40 -10.00 3.11 5.81
CA ALA A 40 -10.87 4.01 5.07
C ALA A 40 -10.83 3.73 3.56
N LEU A 41 -9.62 3.55 3.00
CA LEU A 41 -9.44 3.20 1.59
C LEU A 41 -10.05 1.83 1.26
N SER A 42 -9.88 0.81 2.12
CA SER A 42 -10.52 -0.49 1.92
C SER A 42 -12.05 -0.37 1.92
N ALA A 43 -12.62 0.41 2.84
CA ALA A 43 -14.07 0.64 2.89
C ALA A 43 -14.58 1.38 1.65
N ALA A 44 -13.86 2.41 1.21
CA ALA A 44 -14.22 3.20 0.04
C ALA A 44 -14.14 2.40 -1.27
N ALA A 45 -13.12 1.53 -1.39
CA ALA A 45 -12.89 0.71 -2.59
C ALA A 45 -13.69 -0.61 -2.60
N SER A 46 -14.23 -1.05 -1.46
CA SER A 46 -14.98 -2.31 -1.37
C SER A 46 -16.14 -2.44 -2.37
N PRO A 47 -16.92 -1.38 -2.69
CA PRO A 47 -18.02 -1.49 -3.65
C PRO A 47 -17.56 -1.65 -5.12
N SER A 48 -16.38 -1.16 -5.45
CA SER A 48 -15.85 -1.14 -6.82
C SER A 48 -14.97 -2.35 -7.13
N CYS A 49 -14.49 -3.04 -6.08
CA CYS A 49 -13.56 -4.15 -6.22
C CYS A 49 -14.28 -5.50 -6.43
N PRO A 50 -13.81 -6.34 -7.39
CA PRO A 50 -14.32 -7.68 -7.57
C PRO A 50 -14.19 -8.55 -6.31
N ALA A 51 -15.11 -9.50 -6.14
CA ALA A 51 -14.99 -10.52 -5.11
C ALA A 51 -13.78 -11.44 -5.37
N GLY A 52 -13.16 -11.96 -4.30
CA GLY A 52 -12.08 -12.95 -4.41
C GLY A 52 -10.68 -12.39 -4.71
N VAL A 53 -10.48 -11.09 -4.60
CA VAL A 53 -9.17 -10.46 -4.78
C VAL A 53 -8.21 -10.86 -3.66
N VAL A 54 -6.96 -11.19 -4.06
CA VAL A 54 -5.90 -11.63 -3.15
C VAL A 54 -5.39 -10.50 -2.25
N HIS A 55 -5.09 -9.33 -2.84
CA HIS A 55 -4.63 -8.17 -2.09
C HIS A 55 -5.79 -7.34 -1.53
N ASP A 56 -5.66 -6.88 -0.28
CA ASP A 56 -6.56 -5.88 0.29
C ASP A 56 -6.47 -4.58 -0.51
N SER A 57 -7.61 -4.09 -1.04
CA SER A 57 -7.62 -2.92 -1.92
C SER A 57 -7.08 -1.66 -1.25
N GLY A 58 -7.41 -1.43 0.02
CA GLY A 58 -6.87 -0.29 0.77
C GLY A 58 -5.37 -0.40 0.97
N GLY A 59 -4.84 -1.60 1.23
CA GLY A 59 -3.40 -1.87 1.28
C GLY A 59 -2.68 -1.51 -0.03
N VAL A 60 -3.25 -1.88 -1.18
CA VAL A 60 -2.67 -1.55 -2.49
C VAL A 60 -2.70 -0.04 -2.75
N LEU A 61 -3.82 0.63 -2.45
CA LEU A 61 -3.94 2.08 -2.60
C LEU A 61 -3.00 2.84 -1.65
N ARG A 62 -2.84 2.36 -0.41
CA ARG A 62 -1.86 2.89 0.53
C ARG A 62 -0.43 2.74 0.01
N ASP A 63 -0.05 1.61 -0.56
CA ASP A 63 1.30 1.43 -1.13
C ASP A 63 1.55 2.35 -2.35
N LEU A 64 0.53 2.68 -3.12
CA LEU A 64 0.64 3.74 -4.15
C LEU A 64 0.87 5.12 -3.53
N VAL A 65 0.14 5.48 -2.47
CA VAL A 65 0.38 6.74 -1.74
C VAL A 65 1.79 6.78 -1.16
N VAL A 66 2.27 5.68 -0.57
CA VAL A 66 3.65 5.59 -0.06
C VAL A 66 4.67 5.72 -1.19
N THR A 67 4.41 5.13 -2.36
CA THR A 67 5.25 5.30 -3.55
C THR A 67 5.37 6.77 -3.95
N LEU A 68 4.26 7.51 -3.96
CA LEU A 68 4.26 8.94 -4.25
C LEU A 68 5.06 9.75 -3.22
N VAL A 69 4.89 9.45 -1.93
CA VAL A 69 5.63 10.12 -0.83
C VAL A 69 7.13 9.82 -0.91
N ASP A 70 7.48 8.62 -1.34
CA ASP A 70 8.86 8.18 -1.55
C ASP A 70 9.48 8.76 -2.84
N GLY A 71 8.67 9.43 -3.68
CA GLY A 71 9.10 10.19 -4.85
C GLY A 71 8.88 9.49 -6.19
N GLY A 72 8.16 8.36 -6.21
CA GLY A 72 7.71 7.74 -7.45
C GLY A 72 6.57 8.54 -8.10
N ASP A 73 6.49 8.51 -9.42
CA ASP A 73 5.52 9.27 -10.21
C ASP A 73 4.71 8.40 -11.19
N ASP A 74 5.01 7.09 -11.24
CA ASP A 74 4.30 6.10 -12.06
C ASP A 74 3.97 4.81 -11.26
N PHE A 75 3.20 3.91 -11.89
CA PHE A 75 2.81 2.64 -11.28
C PHE A 75 3.98 1.66 -11.15
N SER A 76 4.98 1.73 -12.01
CA SER A 76 6.15 0.84 -11.98
C SER A 76 7.06 1.15 -10.79
N ALA A 77 7.03 2.39 -10.27
CA ALA A 77 7.78 2.79 -9.08
C ALA A 77 7.38 2.00 -7.81
N ILE A 78 6.19 1.40 -7.76
CA ILE A 78 5.77 0.52 -6.65
C ILE A 78 6.68 -0.71 -6.49
N GLU A 79 7.38 -1.11 -7.55
CA GLU A 79 8.32 -2.23 -7.51
C GLU A 79 9.48 -1.94 -6.55
N VAL A 80 9.81 -0.67 -6.30
CA VAL A 80 10.80 -0.31 -5.29
C VAL A 80 10.35 -0.72 -3.90
N LEU A 81 9.08 -0.48 -3.54
CA LEU A 81 8.51 -0.96 -2.28
C LEU A 81 8.46 -2.49 -2.25
N ARG A 82 8.05 -3.12 -3.35
CA ARG A 82 7.95 -4.57 -3.47
C ARG A 82 9.29 -5.28 -3.30
N SER A 83 10.38 -4.67 -3.76
CA SER A 83 11.75 -5.18 -3.57
C SER A 83 12.17 -5.25 -2.09
N GLN A 84 11.50 -4.50 -1.22
CA GLN A 84 11.75 -4.43 0.23
C GLN A 84 10.81 -5.34 1.02
N ALA A 85 10.51 -6.53 0.52
CA ALA A 85 9.53 -7.46 1.13
C ALA A 85 9.88 -7.87 2.57
N ASN A 86 11.16 -7.83 2.96
CA ASN A 86 11.61 -8.05 4.33
C ASN A 86 11.15 -6.95 5.31
N LEU A 87 11.00 -5.71 4.83
CA LEU A 87 10.61 -4.53 5.60
C LEU A 87 9.12 -4.24 5.48
N LEU A 88 8.59 -4.28 4.26
CA LEU A 88 7.23 -3.86 3.93
C LEU A 88 6.26 -5.03 3.80
N GLY A 89 6.75 -6.28 3.82
CA GLY A 89 5.92 -7.45 3.56
C GLY A 89 5.45 -7.51 2.11
N GLU A 90 4.28 -8.10 1.90
CA GLU A 90 3.72 -8.24 0.56
C GLU A 90 3.23 -6.89 0.01
N VAL A 91 3.66 -6.56 -1.20
CA VAL A 91 3.24 -5.39 -1.98
C VAL A 91 2.79 -5.91 -3.35
N ALA A 92 1.67 -5.37 -3.84
CA ALA A 92 1.10 -5.78 -5.12
C ALA A 92 2.00 -5.36 -6.30
N SER A 93 1.86 -6.05 -7.44
CA SER A 93 2.49 -5.63 -8.69
C SER A 93 1.91 -4.32 -9.22
N ASP A 94 2.67 -3.62 -10.08
CA ASP A 94 2.25 -2.47 -10.87
C ASP A 94 0.89 -2.68 -11.58
N SER A 95 0.72 -3.80 -12.26
CA SER A 95 -0.49 -4.21 -12.98
C SER A 95 -1.67 -4.47 -12.06
N THR A 96 -1.42 -4.91 -10.84
CA THR A 96 -2.47 -5.08 -9.83
C THR A 96 -2.86 -3.73 -9.24
N ALA A 97 -1.90 -2.85 -8.99
CA ALA A 97 -2.12 -1.50 -8.52
C ALA A 97 -2.90 -0.66 -9.55
N TRP A 98 -2.54 -0.75 -10.83
CA TRP A 98 -3.28 -0.12 -11.93
C TRP A 98 -4.73 -0.62 -11.98
N ARG A 99 -4.96 -1.93 -11.90
CA ARG A 99 -6.33 -2.49 -11.86
C ARG A 99 -7.14 -1.93 -10.70
N ARG A 100 -6.55 -1.76 -9.51
CA ARG A 100 -7.27 -1.17 -8.36
C ARG A 100 -7.71 0.27 -8.62
N VAL A 101 -6.84 1.08 -9.23
CA VAL A 101 -7.18 2.46 -9.59
C VAL A 101 -8.24 2.48 -10.69
N ALA A 102 -8.15 1.59 -11.68
CA ALA A 102 -9.14 1.47 -12.75
C ALA A 102 -10.52 1.05 -12.21
N ASP A 103 -10.57 0.08 -11.29
CA ASP A 103 -11.81 -0.35 -10.60
C ASP A 103 -12.47 0.85 -9.88
N LEU A 104 -11.66 1.67 -9.19
CA LEU A 104 -12.13 2.84 -8.46
C LEU A 104 -12.62 3.95 -9.41
N ALA A 105 -11.86 4.24 -10.48
CA ALA A 105 -12.21 5.25 -11.46
C ALA A 105 -13.48 4.90 -12.26
N GLY A 106 -13.77 3.61 -12.42
CA GLY A 106 -15.02 3.13 -13.02
C GLY A 106 -16.26 3.29 -12.13
N ASP A 107 -16.09 3.63 -10.85
CA ASP A 107 -17.15 3.88 -9.89
C ASP A 107 -17.31 5.39 -9.67
N GLU A 108 -18.32 6.00 -10.29
CA GLU A 108 -18.58 7.45 -10.21
C GLU A 108 -18.75 7.97 -8.76
N LEU A 109 -19.10 7.11 -7.82
CA LEU A 109 -19.31 7.47 -6.41
C LEU A 109 -18.07 7.26 -5.54
N SER A 110 -16.96 6.77 -6.12
CA SER A 110 -15.74 6.47 -5.37
C SER A 110 -15.08 7.69 -4.75
N VAL A 111 -14.98 8.80 -5.49
CA VAL A 111 -14.35 10.05 -5.02
C VAL A 111 -15.09 10.60 -3.80
N THR A 112 -16.42 10.51 -3.80
CA THR A 112 -17.27 10.96 -2.68
C THR A 112 -17.12 10.08 -1.43
N ARG A 113 -16.65 8.84 -1.58
CA ARG A 113 -16.37 7.94 -0.44
C ARG A 113 -14.99 8.13 0.17
N ILE A 114 -14.08 8.78 -0.55
CA ILE A 114 -12.69 8.99 -0.12
C ILE A 114 -12.49 10.38 0.50
N GLY A 115 -13.29 11.38 0.10
CA GLY A 115 -13.31 12.73 0.68
C GLY A 115 -14.28 12.87 1.86
#